data_AF-A0A7S7SQV0-F1
#
_entry.id   AF-A0A7S7SQV0-F1
#
_cell.length_a   1.000
_cell.length_b   1.000
_cell.length_c   1.000
_cell.angle_alpha   90.00
_cell.angle_beta   90.00
_cell.angle_gamma   90.00
#
_symmetry.space_group_name_H-M   'P 1'
#
loop_
_entity.id
_entity.type
_entity.pdbx_description
1 polymer ?
#
loop_
_entity_poly.entity_id
_entity_poly.type
_entity_poly.pdbx_seq_one_letter_code
_entity_poly.pdbx_strand_id
1 'polypeptide(L)'
;MSKRAQLHSDTVSIQEILVLEAVAGRLARQYPPDWLERQGRPLYVATLVLSFLAAVLLGMAWGPWWGFLVPLCMPTCVLVVLPWLLFGRITGRPRWAHRLATLDRQDAELVRRFIAPMRHRCAISGDDIFALWRHARHVVAYRHG
;
A
#
# COMPACT_ATOMS: atom_id res chain seq x y z
N MET A 1 3.27 34.96 20.36
CA MET A 1 4.34 33.93 20.45
C MET A 1 3.78 32.57 20.07
N SER A 2 3.99 32.07 18.86
CA SER A 2 3.79 30.64 18.55
C SER A 2 4.50 30.26 17.24
N LYS A 3 5.84 30.37 17.24
CA LYS A 3 6.70 29.93 16.12
C LYS A 3 7.46 28.63 16.42
N ARG A 4 7.30 28.05 17.62
CA ARG A 4 8.05 26.86 18.07
C ARG A 4 7.28 25.54 17.94
N ALA A 5 5.97 25.56 17.73
CA ALA A 5 5.18 24.33 17.60
C ALA A 5 5.15 23.76 16.16
N GLN A 6 5.53 24.55 15.15
CA GLN A 6 5.55 24.12 13.74
C GLN A 6 6.92 23.63 13.26
N LEU A 7 8.00 23.86 14.01
CA LEU A 7 9.35 23.48 13.59
C LEU A 7 9.74 22.01 13.89
N HIS A 8 8.86 21.23 14.52
CA HIS A 8 9.09 19.81 14.79
C HIS A 8 8.45 18.88 13.75
N SER A 9 7.86 19.43 12.68
CA SER A 9 7.12 18.67 11.68
C SER A 9 7.95 18.19 10.48
N ASP A 10 9.16 18.72 10.27
CA ASP A 10 9.86 18.56 8.98
C ASP A 10 11.19 17.80 9.04
N THR A 11 11.63 17.38 10.23
CA THR A 11 12.85 16.59 10.37
C THR A 11 12.53 15.21 10.89
N VAL A 12 12.02 14.35 10.01
CA VAL A 12 12.11 12.91 10.25
C VAL A 12 13.60 12.58 10.39
N SER A 13 14.00 12.13 11.58
CA SER A 13 15.41 11.81 11.83
C SER A 13 15.81 10.56 11.06
N ILE A 14 17.08 10.45 10.62
CA ILE A 14 17.59 9.24 9.97
C ILE A 14 17.36 8.01 10.86
N GLN A 15 17.44 8.20 12.18
CA GLN A 15 17.17 7.16 13.16
C GLN A 15 15.69 6.70 13.16
N GLU A 16 14.72 7.60 13.00
CA GLU A 16 13.30 7.24 12.85
C GLU A 16 13.04 6.41 11.59
N ILE A 17 13.69 6.75 10.47
CA ILE A 17 13.58 5.98 9.22
C ILE A 17 14.14 4.58 9.40
N LEU A 18 15.32 4.44 10.02
CA LEU A 18 15.94 3.15 10.29
C LEU A 18 15.07 2.29 11.22
N VAL A 19 14.46 2.89 12.25
CA VAL A 19 13.52 2.20 13.14
C VAL A 19 12.27 1.74 12.38
N LEU A 20 11.68 2.61 11.55
CA LEU A 20 10.52 2.26 10.71
C LEU A 20 10.84 1.14 9.72
N GLU A 21 12.02 1.17 9.08
CA GLU A 21 12.45 0.13 8.16
C GLU A 21 12.70 -1.20 8.87
N ALA A 22 13.29 -1.18 10.07
CA ALA A 22 13.50 -2.37 10.87
C ALA A 22 12.17 -3.01 11.31
N VAL A 23 11.20 -2.20 11.73
CA VAL A 23 9.85 -2.63 12.11
C VAL A 23 9.09 -3.17 10.90
N ALA A 24 9.11 -2.45 9.77
CA ALA A 24 8.52 -2.91 8.51
C ALA A 24 9.15 -4.23 8.04
N GLY A 25 10.46 -4.40 8.21
CA GLY A 25 11.17 -5.63 7.89
C GLY A 25 10.76 -6.81 8.77
N ARG A 26 10.50 -6.59 10.08
CA ARG A 26 9.96 -7.62 10.98
C ARG A 26 8.52 -7.98 10.64
N LEU A 27 7.67 -6.98 10.40
CA LEU A 27 6.30 -7.15 9.93
C LEU A 27 6.22 -7.91 8.60
N ALA A 28 7.14 -7.63 7.67
CA ALA A 28 7.21 -8.34 6.39
C ALA A 28 7.58 -9.82 6.54
N ARG A 29 8.35 -10.20 7.58
CA ARG A 29 8.61 -11.60 7.90
C ARG A 29 7.41 -12.28 8.53
N GLN A 30 6.66 -11.56 9.38
CA GLN A 30 5.47 -12.08 10.04
C GLN A 30 4.29 -12.24 9.07
N TYR A 31 4.16 -11.32 8.10
CA TYR A 31 3.14 -11.34 7.06
C TYR A 31 3.82 -11.45 5.68
N PRO A 32 4.25 -12.67 5.29
CA PRO A 32 4.97 -12.87 4.04
C PRO A 32 4.10 -12.49 2.83
N PRO A 33 4.74 -12.07 1.73
CA PRO A 33 4.04 -11.67 0.52
C PRO A 33 3.31 -12.88 -0.08
N ASP A 34 2.01 -12.70 -0.31
CA ASP A 34 1.15 -13.70 -0.92
C ASP A 34 1.40 -13.86 -2.41
N TRP A 35 0.86 -14.94 -2.98
CA TRP A 35 0.91 -15.19 -4.43
C TRP A 35 0.44 -13.99 -5.26
N LEU A 36 -0.59 -13.27 -4.78
CA LEU A 36 -1.12 -12.08 -5.46
C LEU A 36 -0.16 -10.88 -5.42
N GLU A 37 0.71 -10.77 -4.41
CA GLU A 37 1.76 -9.73 -4.39
C GLU A 37 2.94 -10.11 -5.29
N ARG A 38 3.27 -11.40 -5.35
CA ARG A 38 4.36 -11.91 -6.20
C ARG A 38 3.99 -11.91 -7.67
N GLN A 39 2.78 -12.35 -7.98
CA GLN A 39 2.27 -12.47 -9.35
C GLN A 39 1.35 -11.33 -9.76
N GLY A 40 1.04 -10.37 -8.88
CA GLY A 40 0.11 -9.29 -9.17
C GLY A 40 0.53 -8.45 -10.37
N ARG A 41 1.82 -8.17 -10.52
CA ARG A 41 2.34 -7.41 -11.68
C ARG A 41 2.21 -8.16 -13.00
N PRO A 42 2.68 -9.42 -13.14
CA PRO A 42 2.47 -10.17 -14.39
C PRO A 42 1.00 -10.48 -14.64
N LEU A 43 0.20 -10.78 -13.61
CA LEU A 43 -1.25 -10.96 -13.75
C LEU A 43 -1.90 -9.69 -14.28
N TYR A 44 -1.60 -8.53 -13.71
CA TYR A 44 -2.14 -7.25 -14.15
C TYR A 44 -1.86 -6.98 -15.62
N VAL A 45 -0.60 -7.16 -16.03
CA VAL A 45 -0.18 -7.03 -17.44
C VAL A 45 -0.92 -8.04 -18.32
N ALA A 46 -1.03 -9.30 -17.90
CA ALA A 46 -1.75 -10.32 -18.65
C ALA A 46 -3.24 -9.97 -18.82
N THR A 47 -3.93 -9.51 -17.77
CA THR A 47 -5.33 -9.05 -17.86
C THR A 47 -5.49 -7.85 -18.78
N LEU A 48 -4.55 -6.90 -18.77
CA LEU A 48 -4.60 -5.77 -19.71
C LEU A 48 -4.44 -6.22 -21.15
N VAL A 49 -3.47 -7.11 -21.42
CA VAL A 49 -3.25 -7.66 -22.76
C VAL A 49 -4.47 -8.45 -23.23
N LEU A 50 -5.05 -9.29 -22.37
CA LEU A 50 -6.23 -10.09 -22.69
C LEU A 50 -7.45 -9.20 -22.96
N SER A 51 -7.61 -8.15 -22.16
CA SER A 51 -8.68 -7.16 -22.32
C SER A 51 -8.55 -6.40 -23.64
N PHE A 52 -7.33 -5.97 -23.98
CA PHE A 52 -7.06 -5.32 -25.25
C PHE A 52 -7.35 -6.26 -26.44
N LEU A 53 -6.90 -7.51 -26.36
CA LEU A 53 -7.16 -8.51 -27.40
C LEU A 53 -8.67 -8.78 -27.57
N ALA A 54 -9.40 -8.91 -26.46
CA ALA A 54 -10.84 -9.11 -26.46
C ALA A 54 -11.57 -7.90 -27.09
N ALA A 55 -11.15 -6.67 -26.77
CA ALA A 55 -11.71 -5.47 -27.37
C ALA A 55 -11.46 -5.41 -28.89
N VAL A 56 -10.26 -5.77 -29.35
CA VAL A 56 -9.93 -5.84 -30.78
C VAL A 56 -10.77 -6.89 -31.52
N LEU A 57 -10.95 -8.07 -30.94
CA LEU A 57 -11.78 -9.14 -31.51
C LEU A 57 -13.25 -8.74 -31.59
N LEU A 58 -13.81 -8.11 -30.55
CA LEU A 58 -15.17 -7.57 -30.56
C LEU A 58 -15.35 -6.49 -31.64
N GLY A 59 -14.28 -5.72 -31.88
CA GLY A 59 -14.16 -4.67 -32.90
C GLY A 59 -14.33 -5.21 -34.29
N MET A 60 -13.57 -6.26 -34.58
CA MET A 60 -13.64 -6.98 -35.85
C MET A 60 -14.98 -7.70 -36.04
N ALA A 61 -15.62 -8.15 -34.96
CA ALA A 61 -16.90 -8.85 -35.01
C ALA A 61 -18.11 -7.93 -35.22
N TRP A 62 -17.93 -6.60 -35.37
CA TRP A 62 -19.02 -5.61 -35.43
C TRP A 62 -20.04 -5.79 -34.29
N GLY A 63 -19.53 -6.18 -33.12
CA GLY A 63 -20.34 -6.31 -31.93
C GLY A 63 -20.95 -4.96 -31.52
N PRO A 64 -22.08 -4.98 -30.80
CA PRO A 64 -22.69 -3.74 -30.34
C PRO A 64 -21.70 -2.94 -29.48
N TRP A 65 -21.70 -1.62 -29.64
CA TRP A 65 -20.66 -0.73 -29.09
C TRP A 65 -20.52 -0.79 -27.56
N TRP A 66 -21.57 -1.18 -26.83
CA TRP A 66 -21.51 -1.36 -25.38
C TRP A 66 -20.66 -2.57 -24.97
N GLY A 67 -20.46 -3.55 -25.86
CA GLY A 67 -19.61 -4.71 -25.61
C GLY A 67 -18.14 -4.34 -25.43
N PHE A 68 -17.67 -3.23 -26.01
CA PHE A 68 -16.31 -2.73 -25.83
C PHE A 68 -16.02 -2.25 -24.40
N LEU A 69 -17.07 -1.87 -23.65
CA LEU A 69 -16.92 -1.43 -22.26
C LEU A 69 -16.56 -2.59 -21.33
N VAL A 70 -17.00 -3.82 -21.67
CA VAL A 70 -16.76 -5.00 -20.85
C VAL A 70 -15.25 -5.25 -20.67
N PRO A 71 -14.43 -5.47 -21.71
CA PRO A 71 -13.00 -5.66 -21.53
C PRO A 71 -12.28 -4.42 -20.97
N LEU A 72 -12.82 -3.21 -21.13
CA LEU A 72 -12.24 -2.00 -20.54
C LEU A 72 -12.45 -1.93 -19.02
N CYS A 73 -13.63 -2.31 -18.52
CA CYS A 73 -13.98 -2.21 -17.11
C CYS A 73 -13.65 -3.49 -16.31
N MET A 74 -13.69 -4.65 -16.94
CA MET A 74 -13.47 -5.96 -16.31
C MET A 74 -12.10 -6.08 -15.59
N PRO A 75 -10.96 -5.64 -16.15
CA PRO A 75 -9.68 -5.72 -15.45
C PRO A 75 -9.67 -4.87 -14.17
N THR A 76 -10.26 -3.67 -14.19
CA THR A 76 -10.37 -2.83 -12.98
C THR A 76 -11.25 -3.48 -11.92
N CYS A 77 -12.38 -4.07 -12.33
CA CYS A 77 -13.27 -4.78 -11.41
C CYS A 77 -12.59 -5.99 -10.76
N VAL A 78 -11.92 -6.84 -11.54
CA VAL A 78 -11.29 -8.09 -11.05
C VAL A 78 -10.04 -7.82 -10.22
N LEU A 79 -9.24 -6.83 -10.60
CA LEU A 79 -7.93 -6.61 -9.97
C LEU A 79 -7.99 -5.64 -8.82
N VAL A 80 -8.93 -4.69 -8.82
CA VAL A 80 -8.98 -3.62 -7.81
C VAL A 80 -10.21 -3.77 -6.91
N VAL A 81 -11.40 -3.86 -7.51
CA VAL A 81 -12.66 -3.86 -6.74
C VAL A 81 -12.86 -5.19 -6.01
N LEU A 82 -12.60 -6.31 -6.68
CA LEU A 82 -12.79 -7.65 -6.11
C LEU A 82 -11.86 -7.91 -4.90
N PRO A 83 -10.54 -7.63 -4.97
CA PRO A 83 -9.66 -7.88 -3.82
C PRO A 83 -9.90 -6.90 -2.67
N TRP A 84 -10.37 -5.69 -2.99
CA TRP A 84 -10.79 -4.73 -1.98
C TRP A 84 -12.04 -5.21 -1.23
N LEU A 85 -13.08 -5.67 -1.94
CA LEU A 85 -14.31 -6.19 -1.33
C LEU A 85 -14.09 -7.49 -0.55
N LEU A 86 -13.37 -8.45 -1.12
CA LEU A 86 -13.23 -9.79 -0.53
C LEU A 86 -12.21 -9.83 0.61
N PHE A 87 -11.15 -9.03 0.54
CA PHE A 87 -10.02 -9.15 1.46
C PHE A 87 -9.67 -7.84 2.18
N GLY A 88 -10.40 -6.75 1.93
CA GLY A 88 -10.04 -5.42 2.44
C GLY A 88 -8.67 -4.95 1.95
N ARG A 89 -8.18 -5.50 0.82
CA ARG A 89 -6.82 -5.27 0.33
C ARG A 89 -6.79 -4.14 -0.68
N ILE A 90 -5.77 -3.31 -0.54
CA ILE A 90 -5.45 -2.24 -1.49
C ILE A 90 -4.33 -2.76 -2.39
N THR A 91 -4.60 -2.85 -3.69
CA THR A 91 -3.61 -3.25 -4.70
C THR A 91 -2.35 -2.39 -4.63
N GLY A 92 -1.19 -3.02 -4.68
CA GLY A 92 0.11 -2.33 -4.66
C GLY A 92 0.63 -1.98 -3.26
N ARG A 93 -0.09 -2.35 -2.19
CA ARG A 93 0.44 -2.31 -0.82
C ARG A 93 0.91 -3.71 -0.40
N PRO A 94 2.00 -3.80 0.38
CA PRO A 94 2.44 -5.09 0.91
C PRO A 94 1.48 -5.59 2.01
N ARG A 95 1.38 -6.90 2.22
CA ARG A 95 0.40 -7.51 3.12
C ARG A 95 0.41 -6.94 4.54
N TRP A 96 1.60 -6.63 5.03
CA TRP A 96 1.81 -6.06 6.36
C TRP A 96 1.29 -4.62 6.51
N ALA A 97 0.96 -3.93 5.41
CA ALA A 97 0.43 -2.57 5.40
C ALA A 97 -1.11 -2.50 5.48
N HIS A 98 -1.76 -3.62 5.76
CA HIS A 98 -3.22 -3.67 5.93
C HIS A 98 -3.63 -3.63 7.40
N ARG A 99 -4.86 -3.18 7.66
CA ARG A 99 -5.41 -2.99 9.01
C ARG A 99 -5.44 -4.28 9.86
N LEU A 100 -5.44 -5.44 9.21
CA LEU A 100 -5.40 -6.76 9.83
C LEU A 100 -4.00 -7.16 10.32
N ALA A 101 -2.94 -6.52 9.81
CA ALA A 101 -1.59 -6.73 10.30
C ALA A 101 -1.40 -5.90 11.56
N THR A 102 -1.30 -6.56 12.71
CA THR A 102 -1.04 -5.90 14.00
C THR A 102 0.42 -6.05 14.37
N LEU A 103 0.98 -5.01 14.97
CA LEU A 103 2.31 -5.06 15.56
C LEU A 103 2.32 -5.86 16.85
N ASP A 104 3.46 -6.50 17.10
CA ASP A 104 3.79 -7.00 18.43
C ASP A 104 3.99 -5.82 19.41
N ARG A 105 3.74 -6.08 20.70
CA ARG A 105 3.70 -5.07 21.76
C ARG A 105 5.03 -4.31 21.90
N GLN A 106 6.16 -5.02 21.71
CA GLN A 106 7.50 -4.43 21.77
C GLN A 106 7.76 -3.45 20.63
N ASP A 107 7.40 -3.82 19.39
CA ASP A 107 7.55 -2.95 18.23
C ASP A 107 6.60 -1.76 18.29
N ALA A 108 5.39 -1.96 18.82
CA ALA A 108 4.43 -0.88 19.05
C ALA A 108 4.96 0.15 20.07
N GLU A 109 5.64 -0.30 21.13
CA GLU A 109 6.29 0.60 22.09
C GLU A 109 7.46 1.36 21.49
N LEU A 110 8.28 0.72 20.66
CA LEU A 110 9.38 1.40 19.95
C LEU A 110 8.85 2.51 19.03
N VAL A 111 7.81 2.23 18.25
CA VAL A 111 7.19 3.24 17.37
C VAL A 111 6.57 4.38 18.17
N ARG A 112 5.93 4.09 19.31
CA ARG A 112 5.40 5.14 20.21
C ARG A 112 6.48 6.00 20.84
N ARG A 113 7.63 5.43 21.20
CA ARG A 113 8.73 6.15 21.84
C ARG A 113 9.47 7.06 20.87
N PHE A 114 9.63 6.64 19.62
CA PHE A 114 10.49 7.33 18.65
C PHE A 114 9.77 8.21 17.63
N ILE A 115 8.54 7.88 17.21
CA ILE A 115 7.97 8.47 15.99
C ILE A 115 6.72 9.31 16.27
N ALA A 116 5.90 8.93 17.23
CA ALA A 116 4.80 9.77 17.68
C ALA A 116 4.27 9.31 19.05
N PRO A 117 3.90 10.24 19.95
CA PRO A 117 2.89 9.96 20.97
C PRO A 117 1.54 9.77 20.25
N MET A 118 1.39 8.68 19.49
CA MET A 118 0.10 8.27 18.97
C MET A 118 -0.81 8.03 20.16
N ARG A 119 -1.89 8.84 20.23
CA ARG A 119 -3.00 8.73 21.18
C ARG A 119 -3.24 7.28 21.59
N HIS A 120 -3.43 7.07 22.89
CA HIS A 120 -3.62 5.81 23.65
C HIS A 120 -4.40 4.66 22.96
N ARG A 121 -3.95 4.18 21.81
CA ARG A 121 -4.54 3.02 21.11
C ARG A 121 -3.67 1.82 21.38
N CYS A 122 -4.20 0.85 22.14
CA CYS A 122 -3.50 -0.37 22.54
C CYS A 122 -2.85 -1.15 21.40
N ALA A 123 -3.35 -1.05 20.16
CA ALA A 123 -2.77 -1.69 18.98
C ALA A 123 -2.50 -0.67 17.87
N ILE A 124 -1.30 -0.74 17.28
CA ILE A 124 -0.94 0.00 16.06
C ILE A 124 -1.18 -0.94 14.89
N SER A 125 -1.94 -0.46 13.90
CA SER A 125 -2.23 -1.25 12.69
C SER A 125 -1.15 -1.06 11.64
N GLY A 126 -1.00 -2.04 10.75
CA GLY A 126 -0.06 -2.01 9.64
C GLY A 126 -0.30 -0.83 8.68
N ASP A 127 -1.54 -0.38 8.54
CA ASP A 127 -1.90 0.79 7.72
C ASP A 127 -1.34 2.10 8.32
N ASP A 128 -1.42 2.25 9.64
CA ASP A 128 -0.84 3.41 10.35
C ASP A 128 0.69 3.45 10.18
N ILE A 129 1.35 2.29 10.24
CA ILE A 129 2.80 2.17 10.04
C ILE A 129 3.17 2.44 8.59
N PHE A 130 2.39 1.93 7.65
CA PHE A 130 2.63 2.15 6.23
C PHE A 130 2.49 3.62 5.85
N ALA A 131 1.50 4.33 6.40
CA ALA A 131 1.35 5.76 6.21
C ALA A 131 2.59 6.54 6.70
N LEU A 132 3.08 6.21 7.90
CA LEU A 132 4.30 6.79 8.48
C LEU A 132 5.55 6.47 7.67
N TRP A 133 5.75 5.21 7.31
CA TRP A 133 6.89 4.76 6.52
C TRP A 133 6.91 5.41 5.13
N ARG A 134 5.75 5.50 4.47
CA ARG A 134 5.62 6.16 3.17
C ARG A 134 5.92 7.65 3.27
N HIS A 135 5.42 8.31 4.31
CA HIS A 135 5.71 9.73 4.54
C HIS A 135 7.20 9.96 4.78
N ALA A 136 7.82 9.19 5.68
CA ALA A 136 9.25 9.25 5.96
C ALA A 136 10.10 9.05 4.69
N ARG A 137 9.77 8.05 3.86
CA ARG A 137 10.47 7.83 2.58
C ARG A 137 10.31 8.96 1.59
N HIS A 138 9.11 9.55 1.48
CA HIS A 138 8.92 10.70 0.60
C HIS A 138 9.78 11.89 1.03
N VAL A 139 9.79 12.22 2.33
CA VAL A 139 10.60 13.32 2.87
C VAL A 139 12.09 13.12 2.60
N VAL A 140 12.60 11.90 2.74
CA VAL A 140 14.00 11.55 2.42
C VAL A 140 14.30 11.71 0.93
N ALA A 141 13.41 11.21 0.06
CA ALA A 141 13.59 11.31 -1.38
C ALA A 141 13.66 12.76 -1.87
N TYR A 142 12.86 13.66 -1.29
CA TYR A 142 12.91 15.10 -1.60
C TYR A 142 14.16 15.81 -1.06
N ARG A 143 14.86 15.23 -0.07
CA ARG A 143 16.06 15.83 0.53
C ARG A 143 17.35 15.49 -0.21
N HIS A 144 17.30 14.45 -1.06
CA HIS A 144 18.47 13.89 -1.74
C HIS A 144 18.33 13.86 -3.28
N GLY A 145 17.24 14.39 -3.83
CA GLY A 145 17.06 14.64 -5.26
C GLY A 145 17.20 16.12 -5.58
#